data_AF-A0A151A2S3-F1
#
_entry.id   AF-A0A151A2S3-F1
#
_cell.length_a   1.000
_cell.length_b   1.000
_cell.length_c   1.000
_cell.angle_alpha   90.00
_cell.angle_beta   90.00
_cell.angle_gamma   90.00
#
_symmetry.space_group_name_H-M   'P 1'
#
loop_
_entity.id
_entity.type
_entity.pdbx_description
1 polymer ?
#
loop_
_entity_poly.entity_id
_entity_poly.type
_entity_poly.pdbx_seq_one_letter_code
_entity_poly.pdbx_strand_id
1 'polypeptide(L)'
;MNIKAFEQHLKIDSNMYDKPTLDALNYYLQHFMFTVPFENIDVQNGVPISVDINHLFDKVVNHHRGGFCYELNTLFKYYLIEQGYTAESISATIHTPDGGRSPHGSHMSTVVTIGDNQYIADVGFGDLPLKALRITTLENAEPVIDINGQFRAILMEENNVHLQKLIVDEWQTLYEAELIARSIDEFEDNINYNQSNPESIFVQRLLVTQPQSFGRATMSFNHLTLTKQGQKEQQEVNSSNYRQLLYDYFGLDVAINKLEP
;
A
#
# COMPACT_ATOMS: atom_id res chain seq x y z
N MET A 1 -17.99 7.43 -6.04
CA MET A 1 -17.35 6.32 -6.78
C MET A 1 -18.42 5.31 -7.22
N ASN A 2 -18.32 4.69 -8.41
CA ASN A 2 -19.21 3.57 -8.79
C ASN A 2 -18.69 2.27 -8.15
N ILE A 3 -19.29 1.85 -7.03
CA ILE A 3 -18.85 0.69 -6.25
C ILE A 3 -18.87 -0.60 -7.06
N LYS A 4 -19.92 -0.84 -7.86
CA LYS A 4 -20.02 -2.05 -8.67
C LYS A 4 -18.91 -2.16 -9.71
N ALA A 5 -18.57 -1.05 -10.38
CA ALA A 5 -17.47 -1.04 -11.35
C ALA A 5 -16.11 -1.24 -10.65
N PHE A 6 -15.95 -0.68 -9.45
CA PHE A 6 -14.76 -0.87 -8.63
C PHE A 6 -14.60 -2.34 -8.19
N GLU A 7 -15.66 -2.96 -7.67
CA GLU A 7 -15.67 -4.39 -7.31
C GLU A 7 -15.40 -5.29 -8.51
N GLN A 8 -15.96 -4.98 -9.68
CA GLN A 8 -15.67 -5.69 -10.92
C GLN A 8 -14.20 -5.61 -11.32
N HIS A 9 -13.59 -4.42 -11.24
CA HIS A 9 -12.16 -4.24 -11.49
C HIS A 9 -11.30 -5.07 -10.52
N LEU A 10 -11.66 -5.06 -9.23
CA LEU A 10 -11.01 -5.85 -8.18
C LEU A 10 -11.36 -7.34 -8.21
N LYS A 11 -12.27 -7.79 -9.07
CA LYS A 11 -12.79 -9.16 -9.16
C LYS A 11 -13.45 -9.64 -7.86
N ILE A 12 -14.11 -8.74 -7.16
CA ILE A 12 -14.87 -9.00 -5.93
C ILE A 12 -16.26 -9.51 -6.29
N ASP A 13 -16.70 -10.61 -5.67
CA ASP A 13 -18.09 -11.03 -5.68
C ASP A 13 -18.86 -10.32 -4.56
N SER A 14 -19.71 -9.37 -4.94
CA SER A 14 -20.50 -8.55 -4.02
C SER A 14 -21.50 -9.35 -3.16
N ASN A 15 -21.75 -10.62 -3.49
CA ASN A 15 -22.66 -11.49 -2.72
C ASN A 15 -21.91 -12.40 -1.73
N MET A 16 -20.57 -12.39 -1.74
CA MET A 16 -19.76 -13.26 -0.90
C MET A 16 -19.95 -12.93 0.60
N TYR A 17 -20.09 -11.65 0.92
CA TYR A 17 -20.26 -11.16 2.29
C TYR A 17 -21.35 -10.09 2.35
N ASP A 18 -22.22 -10.15 3.37
CA ASP A 18 -23.32 -9.21 3.59
C ASP A 18 -23.12 -8.32 4.82
N LYS A 19 -21.99 -8.49 5.53
CA LYS A 19 -21.67 -7.81 6.79
C LYS A 19 -20.18 -7.43 6.87
N PRO A 20 -19.85 -6.33 7.58
CA PRO A 20 -18.47 -5.88 7.75
C PRO A 20 -17.71 -6.74 8.79
N THR A 21 -17.35 -7.96 8.41
CA THR A 21 -16.59 -8.91 9.26
C THR A 21 -15.09 -8.85 8.97
N LEU A 22 -14.26 -9.47 9.81
CA LEU A 22 -12.82 -9.57 9.53
C LEU A 22 -12.54 -10.41 8.25
N ASP A 23 -13.34 -11.45 7.99
CA ASP A 23 -13.19 -12.27 6.79
C ASP A 23 -13.48 -11.47 5.51
N ALA A 24 -14.53 -10.65 5.52
CA ALA A 24 -14.83 -9.74 4.42
C ALA A 24 -13.73 -8.67 4.23
N LEU A 25 -13.16 -8.14 5.31
CA LEU A 25 -12.06 -7.17 5.23
C LEU A 25 -10.81 -7.79 4.60
N ASN A 26 -10.45 -9.00 5.01
CA ASN A 26 -9.33 -9.75 4.45
C ASN A 26 -9.56 -10.08 2.96
N TYR A 27 -10.80 -10.44 2.60
CA TYR A 27 -11.19 -10.67 1.22
C TYR A 27 -10.99 -9.41 0.36
N TYR A 28 -11.46 -8.25 0.83
CA TYR A 28 -11.30 -6.98 0.13
C TYR A 28 -9.83 -6.53 0.03
N LEU A 29 -9.05 -6.66 1.10
CA LEU A 29 -7.61 -6.38 1.11
C LEU A 29 -6.87 -7.21 0.07
N GLN A 30 -7.09 -8.53 0.08
CA GLN A 30 -6.44 -9.45 -0.84
C GLN A 30 -6.76 -9.09 -2.30
N HIS A 31 -8.04 -8.85 -2.61
CA HIS A 31 -8.47 -8.48 -3.97
C HIS A 31 -7.91 -7.13 -4.42
N PHE A 32 -7.89 -6.13 -3.53
CA PHE A 32 -7.29 -4.84 -3.84
C PHE A 32 -5.80 -4.97 -4.13
N MET A 33 -5.02 -5.57 -3.22
CA MET A 33 -3.56 -5.62 -3.32
C MET A 33 -3.06 -6.48 -4.49
N PHE A 34 -3.79 -7.54 -4.88
CA PHE A 34 -3.46 -8.32 -6.09
C PHE A 34 -3.87 -7.66 -7.40
N THR A 35 -4.71 -6.62 -7.37
CA THR A 35 -5.20 -5.97 -8.58
C THR A 35 -4.52 -4.62 -8.81
N VAL A 36 -4.37 -3.82 -7.76
CA VAL A 36 -3.90 -2.44 -7.85
C VAL A 36 -2.44 -2.37 -7.36
N PRO A 37 -1.47 -2.06 -8.24
CA PRO A 37 -0.08 -1.95 -7.82
C PRO A 37 0.17 -0.66 -7.02
N PHE A 38 1.18 -0.69 -6.16
CA PHE A 38 1.81 0.55 -5.71
C PHE A 38 2.71 1.06 -6.82
N GLU A 39 2.61 2.35 -7.16
CA GLU A 39 3.48 2.99 -8.15
C GLU A 39 3.59 4.50 -7.95
N ASN A 40 4.76 5.05 -8.27
CA ASN A 40 5.02 6.50 -8.25
C ASN A 40 5.31 7.06 -9.66
N ILE A 41 4.73 6.48 -10.71
CA ILE A 41 5.00 6.85 -12.11
C ILE A 41 4.54 8.28 -12.40
N ASP A 42 3.42 8.72 -11.82
CA ASP A 42 2.96 10.11 -11.97
C ASP A 42 3.99 11.10 -11.41
N VAL A 43 4.59 10.81 -10.25
CA VAL A 43 5.71 11.60 -9.70
C VAL A 43 6.90 11.61 -10.67
N GLN A 44 7.26 10.45 -11.23
CA GLN A 44 8.36 10.35 -12.19
C GLN A 44 8.09 11.08 -13.52
N ASN A 45 6.82 11.25 -13.88
CA ASN A 45 6.38 11.95 -15.08
C ASN A 45 6.02 13.42 -14.82
N GLY A 46 6.11 13.90 -13.56
CA GLY A 46 5.75 15.27 -13.19
C GLY A 46 4.24 15.55 -13.25
N VAL A 47 3.41 14.51 -13.15
CA VAL A 47 1.95 14.62 -13.05
C VAL A 47 1.59 14.85 -11.58
N PRO A 48 0.84 15.92 -11.23
CA PRO A 48 0.43 16.17 -9.86
C PRO A 48 -0.39 15.02 -9.26
N ILE A 49 -0.14 14.69 -8.01
CA ILE A 49 -0.89 13.66 -7.29
C ILE A 49 -2.25 14.23 -6.88
N SER A 50 -3.31 13.43 -7.08
CA SER A 50 -4.66 13.79 -6.68
C SER A 50 -5.24 12.76 -5.72
N VAL A 51 -5.88 13.24 -4.66
CA VAL A 51 -6.59 12.42 -3.67
C VAL A 51 -8.12 12.57 -3.79
N ASP A 52 -8.60 13.20 -4.87
CA ASP A 52 -10.02 13.25 -5.19
C ASP A 52 -10.53 11.85 -5.58
N ILE A 53 -11.64 11.42 -4.99
CA ILE A 53 -12.17 10.07 -5.18
C ILE A 53 -12.54 9.77 -6.63
N ASN A 54 -12.98 10.74 -7.42
CA ASN A 54 -13.32 10.51 -8.83
C ASN A 54 -12.06 10.38 -9.68
N HIS A 55 -11.03 11.20 -9.42
CA HIS A 55 -9.74 11.05 -10.08
C HIS A 55 -9.07 9.71 -9.74
N LEU A 56 -9.09 9.32 -8.46
CA LEU A 56 -8.56 8.03 -8.01
C LEU A 56 -9.29 6.85 -8.65
N PHE A 57 -10.62 6.90 -8.71
CA PHE A 57 -11.41 5.88 -9.38
C PHE A 57 -11.08 5.81 -10.88
N ASP A 58 -11.01 6.94 -11.55
CA ASP A 58 -10.69 6.98 -12.99
C ASP A 58 -9.29 6.44 -13.28
N LYS A 59 -8.29 6.85 -12.49
CA LYS A 59 -6.91 6.35 -12.56
C LYS A 59 -6.86 4.83 -12.35
N VAL A 60 -7.42 4.32 -11.26
CA VAL A 60 -7.31 2.91 -10.90
C VAL A 60 -8.17 2.03 -11.80
N VAL A 61 -9.45 2.38 -12.00
CA VAL A 61 -10.41 1.51 -12.67
C VAL A 61 -10.38 1.66 -14.19
N ASN A 62 -10.39 2.89 -14.70
CA ASN A 62 -10.52 3.12 -16.15
C ASN A 62 -9.15 3.11 -16.85
N HIS A 63 -8.10 3.59 -16.17
CA HIS A 63 -6.74 3.58 -16.71
C HIS A 63 -5.89 2.39 -16.24
N HIS A 64 -6.45 1.50 -15.42
CA HIS A 64 -5.75 0.33 -14.89
C HIS A 64 -4.40 0.68 -14.23
N ARG A 65 -4.34 1.84 -13.57
CA ARG A 65 -3.14 2.34 -12.88
C ARG A 65 -3.15 1.97 -11.39
N GLY A 66 -2.00 2.15 -10.77
CA GLY A 66 -1.84 2.04 -9.33
C GLY A 66 -1.89 3.40 -8.65
N GLY A 67 -1.11 3.54 -7.58
CA GLY A 67 -0.88 4.84 -6.96
C GLY A 67 0.07 4.78 -5.77
N PHE A 68 0.27 5.95 -5.19
CA PHE A 68 1.02 6.18 -3.96
C PHE A 68 0.21 5.79 -2.72
N CYS A 69 0.82 5.71 -1.52
CA CYS A 69 0.11 5.40 -0.28
C CYS A 69 -1.09 6.32 0.00
N TYR A 70 -0.96 7.64 -0.24
CA TYR A 70 -2.07 8.60 -0.09
C TYR A 70 -3.23 8.29 -1.03
N GLU A 71 -2.94 7.89 -2.26
CA GLU A 71 -3.95 7.57 -3.28
C GLU A 71 -4.65 6.25 -2.95
N LEU A 72 -3.86 5.20 -2.70
CA LEU A 72 -4.36 3.85 -2.48
C LEU A 72 -5.15 3.73 -1.19
N ASN A 73 -4.61 4.23 -0.07
CA ASN A 73 -5.31 4.15 1.21
C ASN A 73 -6.53 5.10 1.25
N THR A 74 -6.55 6.22 0.49
CA THR A 74 -7.75 7.06 0.36
C THR A 74 -8.86 6.32 -0.37
N LEU A 75 -8.55 5.74 -1.53
CA LEU A 75 -9.51 5.00 -2.34
C LEU A 75 -10.05 3.78 -1.60
N PHE A 76 -9.18 3.02 -0.96
CA PHE A 76 -9.56 1.81 -0.24
C PHE A 76 -10.39 2.13 1.01
N LYS A 77 -10.00 3.14 1.81
CA LYS A 77 -10.82 3.61 2.94
C LYS A 77 -12.23 4.01 2.49
N TYR A 78 -12.33 4.77 1.40
CA TYR A 78 -13.64 5.16 0.84
C TYR A 78 -14.49 3.92 0.53
N TYR A 79 -13.90 2.92 -0.15
CA TYR A 79 -14.59 1.66 -0.41
C TYR A 79 -15.03 0.95 0.87
N LEU A 80 -14.16 0.83 1.89
CA LEU A 80 -14.51 0.18 3.16
C LEU A 80 -15.68 0.86 3.88
N ILE A 81 -15.75 2.19 3.86
CA ILE A 81 -16.88 2.94 4.43
C ILE A 81 -18.19 2.59 3.71
N GLU A 82 -18.16 2.49 2.37
CA GLU A 82 -19.32 2.09 1.56
C GLU A 82 -19.75 0.64 1.83
N GLN A 83 -18.81 -0.22 2.22
CA GLN A 83 -19.08 -1.59 2.69
C GLN A 83 -19.54 -1.65 4.16
N GLY A 84 -19.71 -0.51 4.83
CA GLY A 84 -20.25 -0.41 6.19
C GLY A 84 -19.22 -0.55 7.30
N TYR A 85 -17.92 -0.46 7.01
CA TYR A 85 -16.89 -0.41 8.05
C TYR A 85 -16.73 0.99 8.63
N THR A 86 -16.35 1.04 9.91
CA THR A 86 -15.75 2.23 10.51
C THR A 86 -14.26 2.23 10.18
N ALA A 87 -13.85 3.04 9.20
CA ALA A 87 -12.47 3.13 8.73
C ALA A 87 -11.93 4.57 8.79
N GLU A 88 -10.73 4.74 9.33
CA GLU A 88 -10.08 6.04 9.54
C GLU A 88 -8.67 6.04 8.96
N SER A 89 -8.23 7.19 8.44
CA SER A 89 -6.83 7.39 8.06
C SER A 89 -6.01 7.75 9.28
N ILE A 90 -4.80 7.22 9.39
CA ILE A 90 -3.85 7.54 10.45
C ILE A 90 -2.49 7.94 9.86
N SER A 91 -1.78 8.79 10.58
CA SER A 91 -0.44 9.25 10.21
C SER A 91 0.62 8.28 10.71
N ALA A 92 1.54 7.90 9.82
CA ALA A 92 2.59 6.93 10.07
C ALA A 92 3.96 7.45 9.64
N THR A 93 5.01 7.02 10.36
CA THR A 93 6.41 7.32 10.09
C THR A 93 7.16 6.02 9.80
N ILE A 94 7.77 5.94 8.62
CA ILE A 94 8.47 4.74 8.16
C ILE A 94 9.83 4.64 8.84
N HIS A 95 10.14 3.44 9.32
CA HIS A 95 11.50 3.08 9.73
C HIS A 95 12.25 2.57 8.50
N THR A 96 13.36 3.22 8.18
CA THR A 96 14.13 2.90 6.97
C THR A 96 15.09 1.73 7.23
N PRO A 97 15.44 0.93 6.20
CA PRO A 97 16.28 -0.26 6.39
C PRO A 97 17.69 0.02 6.93
N ASP A 98 18.18 1.25 6.84
CA ASP A 98 19.45 1.72 7.40
C ASP A 98 19.35 2.15 8.87
N GLY A 99 18.22 1.91 9.53
CA GLY A 99 17.97 2.24 10.93
C GLY A 99 17.51 3.68 11.16
N GLY A 100 17.25 4.43 10.08
CA GLY A 100 16.71 5.78 10.13
C GLY A 100 15.18 5.82 10.21
N ARG A 101 14.65 7.04 10.08
CA ARG A 101 13.22 7.34 9.99
C ARG A 101 12.97 8.28 8.82
N SER A 102 11.86 8.08 8.13
CA SER A 102 11.34 9.05 7.17
C SER A 102 10.86 10.32 7.89
N PRO A 103 10.56 11.42 7.16
CA PRO A 103 9.89 12.57 7.76
C PRO A 103 8.61 12.15 8.52
N HIS A 104 8.30 12.85 9.60
CA HIS A 104 7.13 12.51 10.42
C HIS A 104 5.83 12.55 9.59
N GLY A 105 5.03 11.50 9.70
CA GLY A 105 3.73 11.39 9.01
C GLY A 105 3.82 11.22 7.48
N SER A 106 4.99 10.86 6.96
CA SER A 106 5.22 10.66 5.51
C SER A 106 4.57 9.41 4.92
N HIS A 107 3.83 8.64 5.72
CA HIS A 107 2.99 7.54 5.27
C HIS A 107 1.58 7.71 5.82
N MET A 108 0.58 7.42 4.99
CA MET A 108 -0.81 7.31 5.44
C MET A 108 -1.17 5.84 5.51
N SER A 109 -1.70 5.41 6.65
CA SER A 109 -2.25 4.06 6.85
C SER A 109 -3.75 4.13 7.14
N THR A 110 -4.41 2.98 7.19
CA THR A 110 -5.86 2.87 7.46
C THR A 110 -6.08 1.97 8.67
N VAL A 111 -6.86 2.46 9.64
CA VAL A 111 -7.35 1.66 10.77
C VAL A 111 -8.84 1.37 10.59
N VAL A 112 -9.25 0.14 10.88
CA VAL A 112 -10.64 -0.33 10.79
C VAL A 112 -11.08 -0.86 12.14
N THR A 113 -12.24 -0.40 12.62
CA THR A 113 -12.83 -0.85 13.87
C THR A 113 -13.94 -1.88 13.60
N ILE A 114 -13.84 -3.05 14.22
CA ILE A 114 -14.84 -4.14 14.13
C ILE A 114 -15.13 -4.62 15.55
N GLY A 115 -16.33 -4.29 16.05
CA GLY A 115 -16.67 -4.50 17.47
C GLY A 115 -15.70 -3.72 18.36
N ASP A 116 -15.12 -4.39 19.36
CA ASP A 116 -14.16 -3.79 20.29
C ASP A 116 -12.69 -3.85 19.80
N ASN A 117 -12.47 -4.27 18.54
CA ASN A 117 -11.13 -4.49 18.00
C ASN A 117 -10.79 -3.50 16.90
N GLN A 118 -9.53 -3.10 16.85
CA GLN A 118 -8.97 -2.28 15.78
C GLN A 118 -7.98 -3.09 14.96
N TYR A 119 -7.97 -2.84 13.65
CA TYR A 119 -7.12 -3.53 12.69
C TYR A 119 -6.44 -2.52 11.77
N ILE A 120 -5.17 -2.75 11.46
CA ILE A 120 -4.50 -2.07 10.36
C ILE A 120 -4.88 -2.75 9.05
N ALA A 121 -5.39 -1.98 8.09
CA ALA A 121 -5.82 -2.41 6.76
C ALA A 121 -5.15 -1.56 5.68
N ASP A 122 -3.82 -1.67 5.59
CA ASP A 122 -2.98 -0.79 4.77
C ASP A 122 -2.65 -1.43 3.41
N VAL A 123 -3.14 -0.81 2.35
CA VAL A 123 -2.90 -1.23 0.95
C VAL A 123 -1.81 -0.39 0.26
N GLY A 124 -1.26 0.60 0.95
CA GLY A 124 -0.40 1.64 0.39
C GLY A 124 1.07 1.55 0.78
N PHE A 125 1.46 0.73 1.75
CA PHE A 125 2.86 0.60 2.17
C PHE A 125 3.74 -0.21 1.19
N GLY A 126 3.14 -1.11 0.42
CA GLY A 126 3.86 -2.04 -0.46
C GLY A 126 4.01 -3.43 0.17
N ASP A 127 5.05 -3.66 0.98
CA ASP A 127 5.40 -4.99 1.54
C ASP A 127 4.71 -5.32 2.87
N LEU A 128 3.38 -5.34 2.86
CA LEU A 128 2.51 -5.76 3.97
C LEU A 128 1.76 -7.06 3.64
N PRO A 129 1.23 -7.77 4.66
CA PRO A 129 0.45 -8.97 4.44
C PRO A 129 -0.88 -8.64 3.74
N LEU A 130 -1.43 -9.63 3.03
CA LEU A 130 -2.73 -9.52 2.34
C LEU A 130 -3.95 -9.61 3.27
N LYS A 131 -3.74 -9.36 4.56
CA LYS A 131 -4.73 -9.52 5.64
C LYS A 131 -4.56 -8.39 6.64
N ALA A 132 -5.68 -8.02 7.25
CA ALA A 132 -5.70 -7.01 8.28
C ALA A 132 -4.94 -7.50 9.52
N LEU A 133 -4.17 -6.60 10.13
CA LEU A 133 -3.40 -6.89 11.34
C LEU A 133 -4.15 -6.36 12.54
N ARG A 134 -4.61 -7.25 13.43
CA ARG A 134 -5.22 -6.82 14.68
C ARG A 134 -4.18 -6.08 15.53
N ILE A 135 -4.59 -4.94 16.07
CA ILE A 135 -3.78 -4.18 17.01
C ILE A 135 -3.92 -4.83 18.38
N THR A 136 -2.82 -5.32 18.94
CA THR A 136 -2.79 -6.03 20.23
C THR A 136 -1.69 -5.48 21.12
N THR A 137 -1.73 -5.80 22.43
CA THR A 137 -0.54 -5.60 23.28
C THR A 137 0.54 -6.62 22.93
N LEU A 138 1.75 -6.42 23.45
CA LEU A 138 2.88 -7.34 23.21
C LEU A 138 2.62 -8.74 23.80
N GLU A 139 1.97 -8.82 24.97
CA GLU A 139 1.67 -10.06 25.67
C GLU A 139 0.65 -10.92 24.93
N ASN A 140 -0.24 -10.27 24.16
CA ASN A 140 -1.30 -10.91 23.39
C ASN A 140 -1.04 -10.79 21.88
N ALA A 141 0.23 -10.72 21.47
CA ALA A 141 0.59 -10.58 20.07
C ALA A 141 -0.04 -11.70 19.22
N GLU A 142 -0.71 -11.32 18.14
CA GLU A 142 -1.32 -12.23 17.17
C GLU A 142 -0.65 -12.06 15.79
N PRO A 143 0.51 -12.70 15.53
CA PRO A 143 1.17 -12.60 14.23
C PRO A 143 0.34 -13.16 13.09
N VAL A 144 0.31 -12.45 11.97
CA VAL A 144 -0.22 -12.93 10.70
C VAL A 144 0.92 -13.47 9.85
N ILE A 145 0.75 -14.70 9.37
CA ILE A 145 1.67 -15.36 8.43
C ILE A 145 1.17 -15.11 7.00
N ASP A 146 2.05 -14.57 6.16
CA ASP A 146 1.83 -14.33 4.73
C ASP A 146 3.01 -14.86 3.91
N ILE A 147 2.87 -14.93 2.58
CA ILE A 147 3.92 -15.40 1.67
C ILE A 147 5.22 -14.58 1.78
N ASN A 148 5.10 -13.31 2.19
CA ASN A 148 6.23 -12.39 2.32
C ASN A 148 6.82 -12.31 3.73
N GLY A 149 6.31 -13.09 4.68
CA GLY A 149 6.84 -13.16 6.06
C GLY A 149 5.76 -13.17 7.14
N GLN A 150 6.19 -12.94 8.38
CA GLN A 150 5.29 -12.80 9.52
C GLN A 150 5.22 -11.35 9.96
N PHE A 151 4.03 -10.89 10.28
CA PHE A 151 3.75 -9.49 10.60
C PHE A 151 2.88 -9.39 11.84
N ARG A 152 3.01 -8.30 12.60
CA ARG A 152 2.15 -8.00 13.75
C ARG A 152 2.00 -6.49 13.93
N ALA A 153 0.90 -6.06 14.54
CA ALA A 153 0.69 -4.67 14.93
C ALA A 153 0.61 -4.59 16.46
N ILE A 154 1.59 -3.96 17.10
CA ILE A 154 1.70 -3.88 18.55
C ILE A 154 1.36 -2.48 19.02
N LEU A 155 0.36 -2.37 19.88
CA LEU A 155 0.07 -1.16 20.63
C LEU A 155 1.16 -0.92 21.68
N MET A 156 1.80 0.23 21.55
CA MET A 156 2.79 0.76 22.47
C MET A 156 2.14 1.82 23.36
N GLU A 157 2.94 2.49 24.19
CA GLU A 157 2.49 3.61 25.00
C GLU A 157 1.93 4.76 24.13
N GLU A 158 1.16 5.65 24.75
CA GLU A 158 0.63 6.88 24.11
C GLU A 158 -0.23 6.63 22.85
N ASN A 159 -0.90 5.48 22.74
CA ASN A 159 -1.71 5.09 21.58
C ASN A 159 -0.91 5.04 20.26
N ASN A 160 0.39 4.75 20.34
CA ASN A 160 1.22 4.52 19.18
C ASN A 160 1.20 3.03 18.80
N VAL A 161 1.01 2.71 17.53
CA VAL A 161 1.07 1.34 17.02
C VAL A 161 2.34 1.14 16.20
N HIS A 162 3.10 0.09 16.54
CA HIS A 162 4.23 -0.36 15.75
C HIS A 162 3.81 -1.52 14.87
N LEU A 163 3.82 -1.32 13.54
CA LEU A 163 3.69 -2.43 12.60
C LEU A 163 5.07 -3.05 12.41
N GLN A 164 5.19 -4.34 12.68
CA GLN A 164 6.46 -5.07 12.67
C GLN A 164 6.44 -6.24 11.71
N LYS A 165 7.63 -6.55 11.16
CA LYS A 165 7.90 -7.75 10.37
C LYS A 165 9.00 -8.57 11.03
N LEU A 166 8.85 -9.89 11.05
CA LEU A 166 9.89 -10.80 11.53
C LEU A 166 10.98 -10.94 10.46
N ILE A 167 12.20 -10.54 10.79
CA ILE A 167 13.38 -10.58 9.92
C ILE A 167 14.53 -11.22 10.72
N VAL A 168 15.01 -12.38 10.26
CA VAL A 168 16.11 -13.13 10.91
C VAL A 168 15.83 -13.32 12.41
N ASP A 169 14.65 -13.86 12.72
CA ASP A 169 14.16 -14.13 14.08
C ASP A 169 13.98 -12.89 14.99
N GLU A 170 14.11 -11.68 14.46
CA GLU A 170 13.89 -10.43 15.18
C GLU A 170 12.73 -9.63 14.59
N TRP A 171 11.88 -9.08 15.46
CA TRP A 171 10.80 -8.19 15.04
C TRP A 171 11.35 -6.79 14.75
N GLN A 172 11.32 -6.39 13.49
CA GLN A 172 11.71 -5.05 13.07
C GLN A 172 10.47 -4.21 12.79
N THR A 173 10.42 -3.01 13.35
CA THR A 173 9.35 -2.04 13.05
C THR A 173 9.52 -1.53 11.63
N LEU A 174 8.46 -1.66 10.83
CA LEU A 174 8.37 -1.11 9.47
C LEU A 174 7.91 0.35 9.51
N TYR A 175 6.91 0.64 10.35
CA TYR A 175 6.50 2.00 10.66
C TYR A 175 5.85 2.05 12.04
N GLU A 176 5.85 3.25 12.61
CA GLU A 176 5.08 3.63 13.79
C GLU A 176 3.93 4.56 13.36
N ALA A 177 2.77 4.46 13.99
CA ALA A 177 1.61 5.30 13.65
C ALA A 177 0.85 5.71 14.90
N GLU A 178 0.35 6.94 14.89
CA GLU A 178 -0.52 7.44 15.95
C GLU A 178 -1.96 6.98 15.68
N LEU A 179 -2.63 6.36 16.66
CA LEU A 179 -4.05 6.01 16.56
C LEU A 179 -4.94 7.25 16.77
N ILE A 180 -4.73 8.24 15.91
CA ILE A 180 -5.45 9.50 15.84
C ILE A 180 -5.95 9.62 14.42
N ALA A 181 -7.27 9.73 14.25
CA ALA A 181 -7.89 9.94 12.95
C ALA A 181 -7.38 11.24 12.31
N ARG A 182 -6.96 11.15 11.06
CA ARG A 182 -6.47 12.27 10.26
C ARG A 182 -7.35 12.48 9.03
N SER A 183 -7.61 13.74 8.73
CA SER A 183 -8.18 14.15 7.44
C SER A 183 -7.11 14.05 6.34
N ILE A 184 -7.55 13.98 5.07
CA ILE A 184 -6.59 13.90 3.95
C ILE A 184 -5.78 15.19 3.80
N ASP A 185 -6.37 16.34 4.16
CA ASP A 185 -5.73 17.66 4.08
C ASP A 185 -4.51 17.77 5.01
N GLU A 186 -4.49 17.02 6.12
CA GLU A 186 -3.32 16.95 7.01
C GLU A 186 -2.10 16.28 6.38
N PHE A 187 -2.25 15.62 5.22
CA PHE A 187 -1.15 15.04 4.46
C PHE A 187 -0.69 15.92 3.28
N GLU A 188 -1.30 17.10 3.07
CA GLU A 188 -1.01 17.96 1.92
C GLU A 188 0.48 18.33 1.81
N ASP A 189 1.12 18.71 2.93
CA ASP A 189 2.55 19.02 2.96
C ASP A 189 3.42 17.82 2.56
N ASN A 190 3.07 16.63 3.04
CA ASN A 190 3.78 15.40 2.71
C ASN A 190 3.56 14.96 1.25
N ILE A 191 2.36 15.18 0.70
CA ILE A 191 2.06 14.96 -0.72
C ILE A 191 2.89 15.92 -1.58
N ASN A 192 2.88 17.22 -1.25
CA ASN A 192 3.65 18.25 -1.95
C ASN A 192 5.16 17.97 -1.93
N TYR A 193 5.68 17.56 -0.78
CA TYR A 193 7.07 17.12 -0.65
C TYR A 193 7.34 15.90 -1.54
N ASN A 194 6.54 14.84 -1.45
CA ASN A 194 6.82 13.59 -2.15
C ASN A 194 6.59 13.62 -3.67
N GLN A 195 5.75 14.54 -4.17
CA GLN A 195 5.48 14.63 -5.60
C GLN A 195 6.48 15.49 -6.38
N SER A 196 7.27 16.34 -5.71
CA SER A 196 8.10 17.33 -6.41
C SER A 196 9.44 17.71 -5.75
N ASN A 197 9.61 17.46 -4.46
CA ASN A 197 10.86 17.84 -3.78
C ASN A 197 12.03 16.95 -4.27
N PRO A 198 13.14 17.52 -4.76
CA PRO A 198 14.31 16.75 -5.22
C PRO A 198 14.92 15.83 -4.15
N GLU A 199 14.71 16.11 -2.86
CA GLU A 199 15.17 15.27 -1.75
C GLU A 199 14.25 14.07 -1.47
N SER A 200 13.03 14.07 -1.99
CA SER A 200 12.13 12.93 -1.82
C SER A 200 12.66 11.70 -2.58
N ILE A 201 12.69 10.56 -1.88
CA ILE A 201 13.05 9.26 -2.48
C ILE A 201 12.16 8.92 -3.67
N PHE A 202 10.91 9.39 -3.66
CA PHE A 202 9.94 9.11 -4.71
C PHE A 202 10.09 9.99 -5.93
N VAL A 203 10.82 11.11 -5.82
CA VAL A 203 11.27 11.90 -6.98
C VAL A 203 12.57 11.32 -7.53
N GLN A 204 13.45 10.85 -6.66
CA GLN A 204 14.76 10.29 -7.02
C GLN A 204 14.67 8.88 -7.63
N ARG A 205 13.72 8.06 -7.20
CA ARG A 205 13.66 6.63 -7.54
C ARG A 205 12.27 6.24 -8.04
N LEU A 206 12.25 5.44 -9.11
CA LEU A 206 11.06 4.70 -9.51
C LEU A 206 10.85 3.53 -8.53
N LEU A 207 9.60 3.38 -8.09
CA LEU A 207 9.14 2.25 -7.30
C LEU A 207 7.77 1.81 -7.82
N VAL A 208 7.72 0.62 -8.41
CA VAL A 208 6.47 -0.08 -8.73
C VAL A 208 6.51 -1.41 -7.99
N THR A 209 5.53 -1.74 -7.16
CA THR A 209 5.51 -3.02 -6.44
C THR A 209 4.12 -3.58 -6.28
N GLN A 210 4.02 -4.91 -6.38
CA GLN A 210 2.76 -5.62 -6.21
C GLN A 210 3.02 -7.05 -5.72
N PRO A 211 2.20 -7.56 -4.79
CA PRO A 211 2.22 -8.96 -4.43
C PRO A 211 1.87 -9.84 -5.64
N GLN A 212 2.47 -11.03 -5.67
CA GLN A 212 2.31 -12.03 -6.72
C GLN A 212 1.95 -13.36 -6.09
N SER A 213 1.37 -14.29 -6.85
CA SER A 213 1.07 -15.64 -6.35
C SER A 213 2.31 -16.40 -5.86
N PHE A 214 3.50 -16.03 -6.35
CA PHE A 214 4.79 -16.58 -5.94
C PHE A 214 5.53 -15.77 -4.88
N GLY A 215 5.03 -14.58 -4.50
CA GLY A 215 5.69 -13.68 -3.55
C GLY A 215 5.45 -12.22 -3.91
N ARG A 216 6.46 -11.54 -4.49
CA ARG A 216 6.37 -10.11 -4.83
C ARG A 216 7.18 -9.74 -6.06
N ALA A 217 6.67 -8.82 -6.85
CA ALA A 217 7.42 -8.13 -7.90
C ALA A 217 7.66 -6.67 -7.49
N THR A 218 8.87 -6.18 -7.73
CA THR A 218 9.24 -4.78 -7.50
C THR A 218 10.13 -4.28 -8.63
N MET A 219 9.72 -3.22 -9.32
CA MET A 219 10.47 -2.58 -10.39
C MET A 219 11.02 -1.23 -9.95
N SER A 220 12.27 -0.99 -10.34
CA SER A 220 12.99 0.29 -10.25
C SER A 220 13.45 0.69 -11.65
N PHE A 221 14.15 1.81 -11.78
CA PHE A 221 14.72 2.22 -13.09
C PHE A 221 15.64 1.18 -13.71
N ASN A 222 16.39 0.46 -12.89
CA ASN A 222 17.48 -0.38 -13.37
C ASN A 222 17.13 -1.87 -13.33
N HIS A 223 16.23 -2.28 -12.43
CA HIS A 223 15.94 -3.70 -12.22
C HIS A 223 14.47 -3.94 -11.86
N LEU A 224 13.93 -5.02 -12.40
CA LEU A 224 12.81 -5.77 -11.85
C LEU A 224 13.38 -6.82 -10.90
N THR A 225 12.90 -6.83 -9.65
CA THR A 225 13.24 -7.83 -8.64
C THR A 225 12.00 -8.67 -8.35
N LEU A 226 12.12 -9.99 -8.54
CA LEU A 226 11.12 -10.97 -8.14
C LEU A 226 11.58 -11.63 -6.86
N THR A 227 10.78 -11.51 -5.80
CA THR A 227 11.05 -12.18 -4.53
C THR A 227 10.14 -13.40 -4.41
N LYS A 228 10.73 -14.59 -4.35
CA LYS A 228 10.06 -15.90 -4.26
C LYS A 228 10.56 -16.64 -3.03
N GLN A 229 9.70 -16.83 -2.02
CA GLN A 229 10.07 -17.52 -0.77
C GLN A 229 11.40 -17.02 -0.15
N GLY A 230 11.62 -15.71 -0.16
CA GLY A 230 12.84 -15.07 0.36
C GLY A 230 14.04 -15.04 -0.61
N GLN A 231 13.98 -15.75 -1.74
CA GLN A 231 15.00 -15.66 -2.79
C GLN A 231 14.68 -14.52 -3.75
N LYS A 232 15.72 -13.81 -4.22
CA LYS A 232 15.58 -12.68 -5.14
C LYS A 232 16.16 -13.03 -6.50
N GLU A 233 15.36 -12.90 -7.53
CA GLU A 233 15.77 -12.93 -8.93
C GLU A 233 15.70 -11.51 -9.48
N GLN A 234 16.71 -11.09 -10.26
CA GLN A 234 16.74 -9.76 -10.86
C GLN A 234 16.84 -9.84 -12.37
N GLN A 235 16.08 -8.97 -13.03
CA GLN A 235 16.15 -8.73 -14.46
C GLN A 235 16.40 -7.24 -14.69
N GLU A 236 17.29 -6.91 -15.63
CA GLU A 236 17.59 -5.53 -16.01
C GLU A 236 16.37 -4.85 -16.67
N VAL A 237 16.16 -3.58 -16.33
CA VAL A 237 15.14 -2.71 -16.91
C VAL A 237 15.81 -1.67 -17.79
N ASN A 238 15.31 -1.50 -19.02
CA ASN A 238 15.77 -0.50 -19.98
C ASN A 238 14.63 -0.09 -20.93
N SER A 239 14.90 0.90 -21.80
CA SER A 239 13.92 1.47 -22.73
C SER A 239 13.27 0.44 -23.66
N SER A 240 13.94 -0.67 -23.96
CA SER A 240 13.42 -1.69 -24.87
C SER A 240 12.48 -2.71 -24.22
N ASN A 241 12.51 -2.85 -22.88
CA ASN A 241 11.78 -3.92 -22.19
C ASN A 241 10.82 -3.46 -21.09
N TYR A 242 10.97 -2.24 -20.55
CA TYR A 242 10.26 -1.85 -19.33
C TYR A 242 8.73 -1.88 -19.49
N ARG A 243 8.20 -1.52 -20.66
CA ARG A 243 6.75 -1.55 -20.94
C ARG A 243 6.18 -2.97 -20.86
N GLN A 244 6.91 -3.95 -21.40
CA GLN A 244 6.52 -5.35 -21.31
C GLN A 244 6.55 -5.83 -19.85
N LEU A 245 7.58 -5.44 -19.08
CA LEU A 245 7.67 -5.78 -17.66
C LEU A 245 6.56 -5.13 -16.81
N LEU A 246 6.19 -3.88 -17.13
CA LEU A 246 5.05 -3.20 -16.52
C LEU A 246 3.75 -3.95 -16.75
N TYR A 247 3.51 -4.36 -17.99
CA TYR A 247 2.30 -5.10 -18.34
C TYR A 247 2.27 -6.48 -17.71
N ASP A 248 3.35 -7.26 -17.84
CA ASP A 248 3.38 -8.67 -17.42
C ASP A 248 3.27 -8.85 -15.91
N TYR A 249 3.89 -7.96 -15.12
CA TYR A 249 3.96 -8.11 -13.68
C TYR A 249 3.00 -7.22 -12.91
N PHE A 250 2.57 -6.10 -13.50
CA PHE A 250 1.76 -5.09 -12.79
C PHE A 250 0.46 -4.73 -13.52
N GLY A 251 0.23 -5.26 -14.73
CA GLY A 251 -0.94 -4.91 -15.55
C GLY A 251 -0.95 -3.46 -16.02
N LEU A 252 0.20 -2.78 -16.00
CA LEU A 252 0.32 -1.35 -16.30
C LEU A 252 0.67 -1.12 -17.78
N ASP A 253 -0.07 -0.25 -18.45
CA ASP A 253 0.27 0.30 -19.76
C ASP A 253 0.44 1.82 -19.68
N VAL A 254 1.65 2.25 -19.35
CA VAL A 254 1.98 3.67 -19.14
C VAL A 254 3.44 3.95 -19.50
N ALA A 255 3.68 5.15 -20.05
CA ALA A 255 5.03 5.64 -20.33
C ALA A 255 5.74 6.06 -19.04
N ILE A 256 7.06 5.85 -18.98
CA ILE A 256 7.91 6.41 -17.91
C ILE A 256 8.94 7.30 -18.59
N ASN A 257 8.82 8.62 -18.46
CA ASN A 257 9.57 9.59 -19.25
C ASN A 257 11.09 9.37 -19.20
N LYS A 258 11.63 8.96 -18.05
CA LYS A 258 13.07 8.70 -17.87
C LYS A 258 13.58 7.40 -18.53
N LEU A 259 12.68 6.51 -18.94
CA LEU A 259 12.99 5.25 -19.63
C LEU A 259 12.65 5.31 -21.12
N GLU A 260 12.05 6.40 -21.59
CA GLU A 260 11.81 6.64 -23.01
C GLU A 260 13.09 7.14 -23.70
N PRO A 261 13.29 6.81 -24.98
CA PRO A 261 14.46 7.23 -25.76
C PRO A 261 14.49 8.73 -26.10
#